data_AF-A0ABC9VEP7-F1
#
_entry.id   AF-A0ABC9VEP7-F1
#
_cell.length_a   1.000
_cell.length_b   1.000
_cell.length_c   1.000
_cell.angle_alpha   90.00
_cell.angle_beta   90.00
_cell.angle_gamma   90.00
#
_symmetry.space_group_name_H-M   'P 1'
#
loop_
_entity.id
_entity.type
_entity.pdbx_description
1 polymer ?
#
loop_
_entity_poly.entity_id
_entity_poly.type
_entity_poly.pdbx_seq_one_letter_code
_entity_poly.pdbx_strand_id
1 'polypeptide(L)' 'MIIPISKMISYLTNVMTLKPGDVILTGSPVGAELVGAGDVIECEIVGIGTLRNTFVAARERAKTC' A
#
# COMPACT_ATOMS: atom_id res chain seq x y z
N MET A 1 1.92 -10.48 11.83
CA MET A 1 3.05 -9.56 11.57
C MET A 1 4.33 -10.18 12.10
N ILE A 2 5.44 -10.08 11.37
CA ILE A 2 6.77 -10.52 11.85
C ILE A 2 7.45 -9.40 12.64
N ILE A 3 7.26 -8.13 12.23
CA ILE A 3 7.83 -6.94 12.86
C ILE A 3 6.68 -6.10 13.46
N PRO A 4 6.71 -5.76 14.76
CA PRO A 4 5.71 -4.87 15.36
C PRO A 4 5.80 -3.42 14.87
N ILE A 5 4.67 -2.71 14.87
CA ILE A 5 4.59 -1.30 14.40
C ILE A 5 5.57 -0.39 15.14
N SER A 6 5.66 -0.50 16.46
CA SER A 6 6.59 0.32 17.27
C SER A 6 8.05 0.13 16.84
N LYS A 7 8.44 -1.09 16.48
CA LYS A 7 9.79 -1.41 15.99
C LYS A 7 10.03 -0.86 14.58
N MET A 8 9.01 -0.88 13.71
CA MET A 8 9.09 -0.24 12.40
C MET A 8 9.33 1.27 12.52
N ILE A 9 8.56 1.96 13.36
CA ILE A 9 8.70 3.41 13.59
C ILE A 9 10.12 3.71 14.10
N SER A 10 10.55 3.02 15.16
CA SER A 10 11.89 3.21 15.72
C SER A 10 13.00 3.01 14.69
N TYR A 11 12.93 1.94 13.88
CA TYR A 11 13.92 1.70 12.83
C TYR A 11 13.93 2.82 11.78
N LEU A 12 12.76 3.18 11.23
CA LEU A 12 12.66 4.22 10.20
C LEU A 12 13.21 5.57 10.68
N THR A 13 12.94 5.93 11.94
CA THR A 13 13.44 7.20 12.52
C THR A 13 14.95 7.27 12.71
N ASN A 14 15.66 6.13 12.67
CA ASN A 14 17.13 6.10 12.67
C ASN A 14 17.72 6.33 11.27
N VAL A 15 16.93 6.12 10.22
CA VAL A 15 17.38 6.21 8.82
C VAL A 15 16.92 7.52 8.17
N MET A 16 15.72 7.99 8.51
CA MET A 16 15.14 9.23 7.98
C MET A 16 14.25 9.93 9.01
N THR A 17 14.04 11.23 8.85
CA THR A 17 13.10 11.98 9.69
C THR A 17 11.67 11.80 9.18
N LEU A 18 10.79 11.24 10.00
CA LEU A 18 9.35 11.21 9.74
C LEU A 18 8.73 12.59 9.99
N LYS A 19 7.81 13.01 9.12
CA LYS A 19 7.07 14.27 9.19
C LYS A 19 5.58 14.03 9.44
N PRO A 20 4.86 15.02 10.00
CA PRO A 20 3.41 14.94 10.10
C PRO A 20 2.76 14.68 8.74
N GLY A 21 1.91 13.66 8.67
CA GLY A 21 1.25 13.24 7.43
C GLY A 21 1.95 12.09 6.70
N ASP A 22 3.15 11.68 7.11
CA ASP A 22 3.81 10.52 6.51
C ASP A 22 3.02 9.22 6.76
N VAL A 23 2.96 8.36 5.74
CA VAL A 23 2.24 7.08 5.75
C VAL A 23 3.23 5.92 5.68
N ILE A 24 3.14 5.00 6.64
CA ILE A 24 3.98 3.79 6.69
C ILE A 24 3.14 2.58 6.28
N LEU A 25 3.57 1.87 5.22
CA LEU A 25 2.96 0.62 4.81
C LEU A 25 3.53 -0.54 5.64
N THR A 26 2.69 -1.21 6.41
CA THR A 26 3.09 -2.22 7.42
C THR A 26 3.35 -3.62 6.86
N GLY A 27 3.36 -3.74 5.53
CA GLY A 27 3.44 -5.01 4.81
C GLY A 27 2.08 -5.66 4.57
N SER A 28 2.05 -6.62 3.67
CA SER A 28 0.88 -7.44 3.34
C SER A 28 1.07 -8.88 3.84
N PRO A 29 -0.03 -9.62 4.10
CA PRO A 29 0.06 -11.07 4.21
C PRO A 29 0.50 -11.68 2.86
N VAL A 30 0.75 -12.98 2.88
CA VAL A 30 0.94 -13.78 1.66
C VAL A 30 -0.37 -13.86 0.87
N GLY A 31 -0.27 -14.12 -0.44
CA GLY A 31 -1.45 -14.29 -1.31
C GLY A 31 -1.74 -13.11 -2.24
N ALA A 32 -0.72 -12.35 -2.64
CA ALA A 32 -0.88 -11.37 -3.71
C ALA A 32 -1.08 -12.10 -5.06
N GLU A 33 -2.03 -11.60 -5.86
CA GLU A 33 -2.34 -12.12 -7.19
C GLU A 33 -2.28 -11.01 -8.25
N LEU A 34 -2.20 -11.41 -9.52
CA LEU A 34 -2.26 -10.48 -10.64
C LEU A 34 -3.70 -10.01 -10.84
N VAL A 35 -3.84 -8.73 -11.21
CA VAL A 35 -5.14 -8.10 -11.50
C VAL A 35 -5.22 -7.69 -12.96
N GLY A 36 -6.42 -7.77 -13.52
CA GLY A 36 -6.78 -7.35 -14.86
C GLY A 36 -7.66 -6.10 -14.88
N ALA A 37 -7.83 -5.53 -16.07
CA ALA A 37 -8.69 -4.36 -16.26
C ALA A 37 -10.16 -4.68 -15.92
N GLY A 38 -10.77 -3.83 -15.09
CA GLY A 38 -12.14 -4.01 -14.62
C GLY A 38 -12.25 -4.75 -13.28
N ASP A 39 -11.17 -5.36 -12.78
CA ASP A 39 -11.17 -6.01 -11.48
C ASP A 39 -11.43 -5.01 -10.35
N VAL A 40 -12.17 -5.43 -9.33
CA VAL A 40 -12.37 -4.65 -8.11
C VAL A 40 -11.50 -5.24 -7.01
N ILE A 41 -10.59 -4.43 -6.48
CA ILE A 41 -9.76 -4.78 -5.32
C ILE A 41 -10.38 -4.15 -4.07
N GLU A 42 -10.60 -4.98 -3.05
CA GLU A 42 -11.04 -4.56 -1.73
C GLU A 42 -10.03 -4.97 -0.66
N CYS A 43 -9.79 -4.07 0.28
CA CYS A 43 -8.99 -4.33 1.48
C CYS A 43 -9.79 -3.89 2.70
N GLU A 44 -10.07 -4.81 3.61
CA GLU A 44 -10.82 -4.54 4.83
C GLU A 44 -9.90 -4.64 6.05
N ILE A 45 -10.05 -3.68 6.96
CA ILE A 45 -9.48 -3.76 8.31
C ILE A 45 -10.61 -3.54 9.32
N VAL A 46 -10.83 -4.54 10.17
CA VAL A 46 -11.85 -4.50 11.23
C VAL A 46 -11.64 -3.27 12.11
N GLY A 47 -12.70 -2.49 12.30
CA GLY A 47 -12.68 -1.27 13.10
C GLY A 47 -12.12 -0.03 12.39
N ILE A 48 -11.66 -0.15 11.15
CA ILE A 48 -11.24 0.99 10.31
C ILE A 48 -12.18 1.14 9.12
N GLY A 49 -12.41 0.06 8.37
CA GLY A 49 -13.31 0.03 7.22
C GLY A 49 -12.70 -0.66 6.00
N THR A 50 -13.35 -0.47 4.86
CA THR A 50 -12.99 -1.09 3.58
C THR A 50 -12.52 -0.04 2.57
N LEU A 51 -11.34 -0.26 2.00
CA LEU A 51 -10.83 0.47 0.85
C LEU A 51 -11.15 -0.34 -0.42
N ARG A 52 -11.94 0.23 -1.33
CA ARG A 52 -12.33 -0.39 -2.61
C ARG A 52 -11.80 0.43 -3.78
N ASN A 53 -11.10 -0.22 -4.71
CA ASN A 53 -10.57 0.38 -5.92
C ASN A 53 -10.91 -0.48 -7.14
N THR A 54 -11.31 0.15 -8.26
CA THR A 54 -11.46 -0.55 -9.54
C THR A 54 -10.17 -0.40 -10.34
N PHE A 55 -9.58 -1.52 -10.77
CA PHE A 55 -8.37 -1.53 -11.56
C PHE A 55 -8.67 -1.09 -12.99
N VAL A 56 -7.96 -0.06 -13.44
CA VAL A 56 -8.00 0.40 -14.83
C VAL A 56 -6.66 0.10 -15.48
N ALA A 57 -6.69 -0.39 -16.73
CA ALA A 57 -5.47 -0.62 -17.48
C ALA A 57 -4.61 0.65 -17.52
N ALA A 58 -3.29 0.49 -17.36
CA ALA A 58 -2.37 1.61 -17.48
C ALA A 58 -2.57 2.25 -18.86
N ARG A 59 -2.74 3.57 -18.88
CA ARG A 59 -2.72 4.33 -20.15
C ARG A 59 -1.35 4.16 -20.78
N GLU A 60 -1.30 3.90 -22.09
CA GLU A 60 -0.03 3.95 -22.82
C GLU A 60 0.65 5.28 -22.55
N ARG A 61 1.95 5.24 -22.22
CA ARG A 61 2.74 6.47 -22.12
C ARG A 61 2.66 7.17 -23.47
N ALA A 62 2.42 8.49 -23.46
CA ALA A 62 2.67 9.29 -24.65
C ALA A 62 4.10 8.97 -25.10
N LYS A 63 4.27 8.48 -26.33
CA LYS A 63 5.59 8.34 -26.95
C LYS A 63 6.20 9.74 -26.91
N THR A 64 7.13 9.98 -25.99
CA THR A 64 7.95 11.18 -26.03
C THR A 64 8.72 11.12 -27.34
N CYS A 65 8.50 12.12 -28.20
CA CYS A 65 9.29 12.34 -29.40
C CYS A 65 10.76 12.57 -29.06
#